data_AF-A0A645G5D9-F1
#
_entry.id   AF-A0A645G5D9-F1
#
_cell.length_a   1.000
_cell.length_b   1.000
_cell.length_c   1.000
_cell.angle_alpha   90.00
_cell.angle_beta   90.00
_cell.angle_gamma   90.00
#
_symmetry.space_group_name_H-M   'P 1'
#
loop_
_entity.id
_entity.type
_entity.pdbx_description
1 polymer ?
#
loop_
_entity_poly.entity_id
_entity_poly.type
_entity_poly.pdbx_seq_one_letter_code
_entity_poly.pdbx_strand_id
1 'polypeptide(L)'
;MFIPLALTSSYGLSKTVVDITYSMSVIWFMTYYPKLTQVSFRQNDLEVKRLYVKSQFMIIGVVLLCAAGALIVGDFALSILKKGSTFLDTPIFALFFLSAMFDAFTYISTQVLLSKNKVPYYKAQIFSAIAVVLVLYMVLRFVSSDITVLVVVPFAIQLLWNHWYWFAKVVKMLNVRIVDYYKFIKSIN
;
A
#
# COMPACT_ATOMS: atom_id res chain seq x y z
N MET A 1 -13.72 -17.73 -19.90
CA MET A 1 -13.75 -16.52 -19.05
C MET A 1 -12.70 -15.59 -19.62
N PHE A 2 -13.08 -14.56 -20.36
CA PHE A 2 -12.10 -13.70 -21.04
C PHE A 2 -12.47 -12.25 -20.78
N ILE A 3 -11.75 -11.64 -19.84
CA ILE A 3 -11.68 -10.19 -19.77
C ILE A 3 -11.07 -9.73 -21.10
N PRO A 4 -11.67 -8.76 -21.81
CA PRO A 4 -11.14 -8.29 -23.08
C PRO A 4 -9.65 -7.93 -23.01
N LEU A 5 -8.91 -8.23 -24.08
CA LEU A 5 -7.46 -8.02 -24.14
C LEU A 5 -7.09 -6.55 -23.91
N ALA A 6 -7.91 -5.63 -24.43
CA ALA A 6 -7.74 -4.20 -24.23
C ALA A 6 -7.83 -3.80 -22.74
N LEU A 7 -8.85 -4.29 -22.02
CA LEU A 7 -9.02 -4.02 -20.59
C LEU A 7 -7.89 -4.64 -19.74
N THR A 8 -7.43 -5.84 -20.12
CA THR A 8 -6.29 -6.49 -19.48
C THR A 8 -5.00 -5.70 -19.68
N SER A 9 -4.80 -5.09 -20.85
CA SER A 9 -3.68 -4.21 -21.14
C SER A 9 -3.71 -2.94 -20.28
N SER A 10 -4.85 -2.25 -20.19
CA SER A 10 -5.00 -1.05 -19.36
C SER A 10 -4.82 -1.33 -17.87
N TYR A 11 -5.34 -2.46 -17.38
CA TYR A 11 -5.09 -2.92 -16.02
C TYR A 11 -3.61 -3.20 -15.76
N GLY A 12 -2.94 -3.91 -16.68
CA GLY A 12 -1.52 -4.22 -16.55
C GLY A 12 -0.66 -2.95 -16.44
N LEU A 13 -0.89 -1.97 -17.31
CA LEU A 13 -0.20 -0.68 -17.27
C LEU A 13 -0.45 0.06 -15.96
N SER A 14 -1.71 0.17 -15.55
CA SER A 14 -2.11 0.83 -14.29
C SER A 14 -1.44 0.16 -13.10
N LYS A 15 -1.44 -1.18 -13.06
CA LYS A 15 -0.81 -1.97 -12.01
C LYS A 15 0.70 -1.71 -11.94
N THR A 16 1.40 -1.69 -13.08
CA THR A 16 2.84 -1.43 -13.09
C THR A 16 3.18 -0.07 -12.46
N VAL A 17 2.42 0.98 -12.80
CA VAL A 17 2.62 2.31 -12.22
C VAL A 17 2.36 2.30 -10.70
N VAL A 18 1.32 1.60 -10.26
CA VAL A 18 0.98 1.46 -8.83
C VAL A 18 2.06 0.66 -8.08
N ASP A 19 2.58 -0.43 -8.65
CA ASP A 19 3.64 -1.25 -8.05
C ASP A 19 4.96 -0.46 -7.90
N ILE A 20 5.30 0.35 -8.91
CA ILE A 20 6.46 1.27 -8.84
C ILE A 20 6.24 2.29 -7.72
N THR A 21 5.04 2.87 -7.65
CA THR A 21 4.67 3.84 -6.61
C THR A 21 4.77 3.24 -5.22
N TYR A 22 4.22 2.04 -5.01
CA TYR A 22 4.35 1.28 -3.77
C TYR A 22 5.83 1.11 -3.40
N SER A 23 6.63 0.60 -4.33
CA SER A 23 8.05 0.32 -4.11
C SER A 23 8.79 1.60 -3.70
N MET A 24 8.60 2.70 -4.43
CA MET A 24 9.19 4.00 -4.11
C MET A 24 8.76 4.52 -2.74
N SER A 25 7.49 4.33 -2.37
CA SER A 25 6.94 4.83 -1.11
C SER A 25 7.61 4.20 0.12
N VAL A 26 8.02 2.93 0.03
CA VAL A 26 8.63 2.19 1.13
C VAL A 26 10.16 2.24 1.14
N ILE A 27 10.82 2.68 0.06
CA ILE A 27 12.30 2.72 -0.04
C ILE A 27 12.93 3.41 1.16
N TRP A 28 12.39 4.57 1.57
CA TRP A 28 12.92 5.30 2.72
C TRP A 28 12.97 4.41 3.98
N PHE A 29 11.88 3.71 4.27
CA PHE A 29 11.82 2.80 5.42
C PHE A 29 12.82 1.66 5.29
N MET A 30 12.97 1.06 4.10
CA MET A 30 13.93 -0.02 3.85
C MET A 30 15.36 0.41 4.13
N THR A 31 15.75 1.61 3.71
CA THR A 31 17.08 2.16 3.97
C THR A 31 17.36 2.30 5.47
N TYR A 32 16.35 2.69 6.25
CA TYR A 32 16.47 2.83 7.71
C TYR A 32 16.10 1.57 8.49
N TYR A 33 15.73 0.47 7.83
CA TYR A 33 15.33 -0.77 8.49
C TYR A 33 16.46 -1.38 9.35
N PRO A 34 17.74 -1.43 8.92
CA PRO A 34 18.83 -1.92 9.77
C PRO A 34 19.02 -1.08 11.05
N LYS A 35 18.81 0.23 10.96
CA LYS A 35 18.84 1.10 12.14
C LYS A 35 17.66 0.81 13.06
N LEU A 36 16.47 0.60 12.50
CA LEU A 36 15.27 0.27 13.26
C LEU A 36 15.42 -1.05 14.02
N THR A 37 16.02 -2.09 13.41
CA THR A 37 16.28 -3.36 14.10
C THR A 37 17.28 -3.17 15.23
N GLN A 38 18.41 -2.48 15.01
CA GLN A 38 19.41 -2.17 16.04
C GLN A 38 18.80 -1.44 17.25
N VAL A 39 17.99 -0.41 17.01
CA VAL A 39 17.33 0.38 18.05
C VAL A 39 16.22 -0.42 18.76
N SER A 40 15.52 -1.30 18.04
CA SER A 40 14.52 -2.21 18.60
C SER A 40 15.15 -3.19 19.59
N PHE A 41 16.34 -3.72 19.30
CA PHE A 41 17.10 -4.59 20.22
C PHE A 41 17.54 -3.86 21.49
N ARG A 42 17.88 -2.57 21.37
CA ARG A 42 18.23 -1.70 22.51
C ARG A 42 17.02 -1.23 23.33
N GLN A 43 15.82 -1.72 23.00
CA GLN A 43 14.54 -1.36 23.66
C GLN A 43 14.24 0.15 23.65
N ASN A 44 14.78 0.90 22.67
CA ASN A 44 14.53 2.33 22.55
C ASN A 44 13.30 2.60 21.67
N ASP A 45 12.11 2.40 22.25
CA ASP A 45 10.83 2.53 21.54
C ASP A 45 10.53 3.96 21.04
N LEU A 46 11.17 4.98 21.62
CA LEU A 46 11.02 6.37 21.19
C LEU A 46 11.64 6.61 19.81
N GLU A 47 12.81 6.04 19.54
CA GLU A 47 13.46 6.21 18.24
C GLU A 47 12.80 5.33 17.16
N VAL A 48 12.34 4.12 17.51
CA VAL A 48 11.51 3.29 16.62
C VAL A 48 10.23 4.03 16.22
N LYS A 49 9.57 4.67 17.19
CA LYS A 49 8.39 5.52 16.94
C LYS A 49 8.68 6.65 15.96
N ARG A 50 9.77 7.39 16.16
CA ARG A 50 10.15 8.50 15.27
C ARG A 50 10.38 8.02 13.84
N LEU A 51 11.10 6.91 13.65
CA LEU A 51 11.33 6.32 12.33
C LEU A 51 10.02 5.84 11.68
N TYR A 52 9.15 5.22 12.46
CA TYR A 52 7.85 4.74 11.99
C TYR A 52 6.94 5.89 11.52
N VAL A 53 6.76 6.93 12.35
CA VAL A 53 5.97 8.12 11.99
C VAL A 53 6.56 8.82 10.76
N LYS A 54 7.89 9.00 10.71
CA LYS A 54 8.55 9.61 9.56
C LYS A 54 8.33 8.82 8.26
N SER A 55 8.33 7.49 8.35
CA SER A 55 8.05 6.62 7.19
C SER A 55 6.63 6.78 6.67
N GLN A 56 5.65 6.95 7.56
CA GLN A 56 4.26 7.18 7.14
C GLN A 56 4.12 8.47 6.32
N PHE A 57 4.77 9.55 6.75
CA PHE A 57 4.77 10.80 5.98
C PHE A 57 5.47 10.64 4.62
N MET A 58 6.59 9.91 4.55
CA MET A 58 7.27 9.63 3.28
C MET A 58 6.37 8.82 2.34
N ILE A 59 5.67 7.80 2.86
CA ILE A 59 4.72 7.02 2.08
C ILE A 59 3.61 7.92 1.52
N ILE A 60 2.97 8.72 2.37
CA ILE A 60 1.90 9.63 1.97
C ILE A 60 2.40 10.61 0.89
N GLY A 61 3.56 11.24 1.11
CA GLY A 61 4.14 12.20 0.18
C GLY A 61 4.43 11.59 -1.20
N VAL A 62 5.07 10.41 -1.22
CA VAL A 62 5.39 9.71 -2.48
C VAL A 62 4.13 9.24 -3.19
N VAL A 63 3.19 8.61 -2.48
CA VAL A 63 1.96 8.12 -3.11
C VAL A 63 1.13 9.27 -3.65
N LEU A 64 0.95 10.37 -2.90
CA LEU A 64 0.19 11.53 -3.39
C LEU A 64 0.85 12.17 -4.60
N LEU A 65 2.18 12.31 -4.62
CA LEU A 65 2.91 12.87 -5.75
C LEU A 65 2.75 12.00 -7.00
N CYS A 66 2.97 10.68 -6.87
CA CYS A 66 2.86 9.74 -7.98
C CYS A 66 1.42 9.59 -8.47
N ALA A 67 0.45 9.53 -7.56
CA ALA A 67 -0.98 9.45 -7.90
C ALA A 67 -1.44 10.73 -8.61
N ALA A 68 -1.07 11.91 -8.13
CA ALA A 68 -1.41 13.17 -8.79
C ALA A 68 -0.80 13.24 -10.21
N GLY A 69 0.48 12.87 -10.36
CA GLY A 69 1.13 12.82 -11.66
C GLY A 69 0.46 11.84 -12.62
N ALA A 70 0.16 10.63 -12.16
CA ALA A 70 -0.46 9.59 -12.98
C ALA A 70 -1.93 9.91 -13.34
N LEU A 71 -2.71 10.47 -12.42
CA LEU A 71 -4.13 10.76 -12.66
C LEU A 71 -4.34 12.01 -13.53
N ILE A 72 -3.44 12.99 -13.47
CA ILE A 72 -3.59 14.25 -14.23
C ILE A 72 -2.87 14.17 -15.58
N VAL A 73 -1.64 13.65 -15.60
CA VAL A 73 -0.76 13.68 -16.78
C VAL A 73 -0.57 12.30 -17.39
N GLY A 74 -1.01 11.23 -16.73
CA GLY A 74 -0.73 9.86 -17.14
C GLY A 74 -1.27 9.50 -18.51
N ASP A 75 -2.54 9.76 -18.80
CA ASP A 75 -3.12 9.42 -20.11
C ASP A 75 -2.49 10.24 -21.25
N PHE A 76 -2.13 11.50 -20.98
CA PHE A 76 -1.37 12.32 -21.92
C PHE A 76 0.01 11.71 -22.20
N ALA A 77 0.75 11.32 -21.16
CA ALA A 77 2.05 10.67 -21.30
C ALA A 77 1.96 9.33 -22.06
N LEU A 78 0.92 8.52 -21.79
CA LEU A 78 0.68 7.27 -22.52
C LEU A 78 0.37 7.51 -24.00
N SER A 79 -0.38 8.57 -24.33
CA SER A 79 -0.72 8.88 -25.71
C SER A 79 0.51 9.16 -26.60
N ILE A 80 1.59 9.67 -25.98
CA ILE A 80 2.88 9.91 -26.63
C ILE A 80 3.64 8.60 -26.83
N LEU A 81 3.63 7.71 -25.84
CA LEU A 81 4.37 6.44 -25.87
C LEU A 81 3.72 5.39 -26.77
N LYS A 82 2.39 5.24 -26.68
CA LYS A 82 1.63 4.26 -27.45
C LYS A 82 0.20 4.74 -27.66
N LYS A 83 -0.10 5.13 -28.91
CA LYS A 83 -1.45 5.56 -29.31
C LYS A 83 -2.51 4.51 -28.93
N GLY A 84 -3.58 4.98 -28.31
CA GLY A 84 -4.73 4.15 -27.91
C GLY A 84 -4.56 3.36 -26.60
N SER A 85 -3.46 3.56 -25.85
CA SER A 85 -3.32 2.99 -24.51
C SER A 85 -3.82 3.99 -23.47
N THR A 86 -4.74 3.55 -22.62
CA THR A 86 -5.28 4.35 -21.51
C THR A 86 -5.09 3.62 -20.20
N PHE A 87 -5.03 4.36 -19.09
CA PHE A 87 -5.13 3.77 -17.77
C PHE A 87 -6.56 3.27 -17.48
N LEU A 88 -6.73 2.63 -16.32
CA LEU A 88 -8.06 2.36 -15.77
C LEU A 88 -8.82 3.67 -15.53
N ASP A 89 -10.15 3.58 -15.50
CA ASP A 89 -11.01 4.70 -15.15
C ASP A 89 -10.53 5.39 -13.87
N THR A 90 -10.53 6.73 -13.90
CA THR A 90 -9.93 7.58 -12.86
C THR A 90 -10.34 7.20 -11.43
N PRO A 91 -11.62 6.89 -11.11
CA PRO A 91 -12.00 6.50 -9.75
C PRO A 91 -11.36 5.18 -9.30
N ILE A 92 -11.29 4.19 -10.19
CA ILE A 92 -10.71 2.87 -9.90
C ILE A 92 -9.19 2.96 -9.83
N PHE A 93 -8.59 3.79 -10.67
CA PHE A 93 -7.15 4.01 -10.62
C PHE A 93 -6.73 4.73 -9.33
N ALA A 94 -7.50 5.74 -8.90
CA ALA A 94 -7.30 6.39 -7.60
C ALA A 94 -7.47 5.41 -6.42
N LEU A 95 -8.47 4.53 -6.49
CA LEU A 95 -8.63 3.45 -5.51
C LEU A 95 -7.43 2.49 -5.49
N PHE A 96 -6.82 2.22 -6.64
CA PHE A 96 -5.64 1.36 -6.74
C PHE A 96 -4.43 1.99 -6.03
N PHE A 97 -4.20 3.30 -6.21
CA PHE A 97 -3.19 4.03 -5.43
C PHE A 97 -3.49 4.03 -3.93
N LEU A 98 -4.77 4.18 -3.55
CA LEU A 98 -5.19 4.08 -2.15
C LEU A 98 -4.88 2.69 -1.57
N SER A 99 -5.16 1.63 -2.31
CA SER A 99 -4.79 0.26 -1.93
C SER A 99 -3.28 0.13 -1.71
N ALA A 100 -2.46 0.64 -2.62
CA ALA A 100 -1.01 0.61 -2.49
C ALA A 100 -0.49 1.39 -1.27
N MET A 101 -1.12 2.52 -0.91
CA MET A 101 -0.78 3.25 0.31
C MET A 101 -1.06 2.41 1.57
N PHE A 102 -2.20 1.72 1.58
CA PHE A 102 -2.59 0.84 2.68
C PHE A 102 -1.68 -0.38 2.77
N ASP A 103 -1.28 -0.96 1.64
CA ASP A 103 -0.26 -2.02 1.58
C ASP A 103 1.07 -1.52 2.17
N ALA A 104 1.50 -0.31 1.83
CA ALA A 104 2.73 0.29 2.34
C ALA A 104 2.67 0.49 3.87
N PHE A 105 1.54 0.94 4.41
CA PHE A 105 1.35 1.05 5.86
C PHE A 105 1.33 -0.31 6.56
N THR A 106 0.66 -1.31 6.00
CA THR A 106 0.70 -2.68 6.52
C THR A 106 2.13 -3.20 6.52
N TYR A 107 2.85 -2.98 5.42
CA TYR A 107 4.23 -3.41 5.25
C TYR A 107 5.12 -2.87 6.36
N ILE A 108 5.21 -1.54 6.53
CA ILE A 108 6.07 -0.96 7.57
C ILE A 108 5.64 -1.40 8.99
N SER A 109 4.34 -1.60 9.22
CA SER A 109 3.82 -2.07 10.51
C SER A 109 4.29 -3.49 10.81
N THR A 110 4.14 -4.40 9.85
CA THR A 110 4.59 -5.79 9.99
C THR A 110 6.10 -5.89 10.15
N GLN A 111 6.87 -5.03 9.48
CA GLN A 111 8.33 -4.98 9.65
C GLN A 111 8.77 -4.46 11.04
N VAL A 112 8.04 -3.51 11.62
CA VAL A 112 8.28 -3.07 13.00
C VAL A 112 7.98 -4.19 14.02
N LEU A 113 7.01 -5.06 13.74
CA LEU A 113 6.76 -6.24 14.56
C LEU A 113 7.87 -7.29 14.39
N LEU A 114 8.31 -7.49 13.14
CA LEU A 114 9.38 -8.41 12.80
C LEU A 114 10.71 -8.02 13.46
N SER A 115 11.03 -6.72 13.52
CA SER A 115 12.23 -6.21 14.19
C SER A 115 12.28 -6.51 15.69
N LYS A 116 11.14 -6.86 16.29
CA LYS A 116 11.00 -7.29 17.68
C LYS A 116 10.81 -8.81 17.81
N ASN A 117 11.19 -9.58 16.79
CA ASN A 117 11.07 -11.04 16.70
C ASN A 117 9.64 -11.57 16.90
N LYS A 118 8.63 -10.77 16.52
CA LYS A 118 7.23 -11.20 16.53
C LYS A 118 6.76 -11.36 15.08
N VAL A 119 6.41 -12.59 14.68
CA VAL A 119 5.83 -12.88 13.34
C VAL A 119 4.34 -13.29 13.45
N PRO A 120 3.46 -12.46 14.01
CA PRO A 120 2.06 -12.83 14.21
C PRO A 120 1.23 -12.80 12.92
N TYR A 121 1.76 -12.24 11.82
CA TYR A 121 0.97 -11.86 10.65
C TYR A 121 0.90 -12.90 9.53
N TYR A 122 1.84 -13.85 9.49
CA TYR A 122 1.91 -14.83 8.39
C TYR A 122 0.61 -15.62 8.19
N LYS A 123 0.02 -16.13 9.28
CA LYS A 123 -1.25 -16.88 9.23
C LYS A 123 -2.38 -16.01 8.67
N ALA A 124 -2.52 -14.79 9.17
CA ALA A 124 -3.57 -13.87 8.72
C ALA A 124 -3.42 -13.50 7.23
N GLN A 125 -2.18 -13.30 6.75
CA GLN A 125 -1.92 -13.03 5.33
C GLN A 125 -2.29 -14.21 4.45
N ILE A 126 -1.98 -15.45 4.85
CA ILE A 126 -2.38 -16.65 4.09
C ILE A 126 -3.89 -16.77 3.99
N PHE A 127 -4.61 -16.67 5.11
CA PHE A 127 -6.06 -16.76 5.09
C PHE A 127 -6.69 -15.67 4.23
N SER A 128 -6.15 -14.45 4.29
CA SER A 128 -6.63 -13.34 3.45
C SER A 128 -6.33 -13.59 1.97
N ALA A 129 -5.15 -14.10 1.62
CA ALA A 129 -4.81 -14.42 0.23
C ALA A 129 -5.72 -15.53 -0.34
N ILE A 130 -5.99 -16.58 0.44
CA ILE A 130 -6.94 -17.64 0.05
C ILE A 130 -8.35 -17.04 -0.14
N ALA A 131 -8.81 -16.21 0.81
CA ALA A 131 -10.10 -15.53 0.70
C ALA A 131 -10.18 -14.65 -0.56
N VAL A 132 -9.12 -13.90 -0.88
CA VAL A 132 -9.04 -13.08 -2.10
C VAL A 132 -9.23 -13.94 -3.35
N VAL A 133 -8.50 -15.05 -3.46
CA VAL A 133 -8.60 -15.94 -4.63
C VAL A 133 -10.01 -16.54 -4.75
N LEU A 134 -10.58 -17.02 -3.65
CA LEU A 134 -11.92 -17.62 -3.63
C LEU A 134 -13.01 -16.60 -3.99
N VAL A 135 -12.97 -15.41 -3.41
CA VAL A 135 -13.96 -14.36 -3.68
C VAL A 135 -13.79 -13.82 -5.10
N LEU A 136 -12.56 -13.61 -5.58
CA LEU A 136 -12.31 -13.23 -6.98
C LEU A 136 -12.91 -14.25 -7.94
N TYR A 137 -12.65 -15.54 -7.71
CA TYR A 137 -13.22 -16.61 -8.53
C TYR A 137 -14.76 -16.57 -8.53
N MET A 138 -15.38 -16.43 -7.35
CA MET A 138 -16.84 -16.36 -7.25
C MET A 138 -17.42 -15.12 -7.96
N VAL A 139 -16.89 -13.92 -7.69
CA VAL A 139 -17.40 -12.66 -8.25
C VAL A 139 -17.25 -12.65 -9.77
N LEU A 140 -16.08 -13.04 -10.28
CA LEU A 140 -15.85 -13.08 -11.72
C LEU A 140 -16.74 -14.13 -12.41
N ARG A 141 -17.06 -15.25 -11.72
CA ARG A 141 -17.88 -16.33 -12.28
C ARG A 141 -19.37 -16.03 -12.28
N PHE A 142 -19.89 -15.40 -11.23
CA PHE A 142 -21.34 -15.32 -10.98
C PHE A 142 -21.91 -13.91 -10.97
N VAL A 143 -21.09 -12.88 -10.80
CA VAL A 143 -21.58 -11.49 -10.61
C VAL A 143 -21.23 -10.61 -11.81
N SER A 144 -19.95 -10.49 -12.15
CA SER A 144 -19.50 -9.54 -13.17
C SER A 144 -18.14 -9.93 -13.72
N SER A 145 -17.96 -9.85 -15.05
CA SER A 145 -16.64 -9.97 -15.70
C SER A 145 -15.87 -8.64 -15.75
N ASP A 146 -16.15 -7.73 -14.82
CA ASP A 146 -15.54 -6.41 -14.76
C ASP A 146 -14.12 -6.48 -14.19
N ILE A 147 -13.18 -5.77 -14.84
CA ILE A 147 -11.78 -5.67 -14.43
C ILE A 147 -11.63 -4.96 -13.08
N THR A 148 -12.59 -4.09 -12.70
CA THR A 148 -12.57 -3.35 -11.42
C THR A 148 -12.54 -4.27 -10.21
N VAL A 149 -13.13 -5.46 -10.34
CA VAL A 149 -13.15 -6.53 -9.33
C VAL A 149 -11.73 -6.92 -8.91
N LEU A 150 -10.75 -6.86 -9.82
CA LEU A 150 -9.35 -7.19 -9.55
C LEU A 150 -8.65 -6.19 -8.61
N VAL A 151 -9.20 -4.99 -8.44
CA VAL A 151 -8.70 -3.98 -7.47
C VAL A 151 -9.55 -4.01 -6.20
N VAL A 152 -10.88 -4.00 -6.35
CA VAL A 152 -11.82 -3.86 -5.24
C VAL A 152 -11.79 -5.06 -4.31
N VAL A 153 -11.80 -6.29 -4.85
CA VAL A 153 -11.87 -7.49 -4.00
C VAL A 153 -10.63 -7.69 -3.16
N PRO A 154 -9.39 -7.63 -3.72
CA PRO A 154 -8.18 -7.71 -2.89
C PRO A 154 -8.14 -6.63 -1.82
N PHE A 155 -8.42 -5.38 -2.20
CA PHE A 155 -8.38 -4.27 -1.26
C PHE A 155 -9.40 -4.42 -0.12
N ALA A 156 -10.65 -4.77 -0.45
CA ALA A 156 -11.69 -4.97 0.56
C ALA A 156 -11.34 -6.07 1.56
N ILE A 157 -10.86 -7.22 1.09
CA ILE A 157 -10.51 -8.35 1.97
C ILE A 157 -9.30 -8.01 2.83
N GLN A 158 -8.28 -7.36 2.27
CA GLN A 158 -7.14 -6.89 3.05
C GLN A 158 -7.54 -5.84 4.10
N LEU A 159 -8.54 -5.01 3.78
CA LEU A 159 -9.09 -4.02 4.69
C LEU A 159 -9.92 -4.63 5.81
N LEU A 160 -10.53 -5.81 5.65
CA LEU A 160 -11.26 -6.48 6.72
C LEU A 160 -10.35 -6.87 7.89
N TRP A 161 -9.08 -7.16 7.63
CA TRP A 161 -8.16 -7.60 8.68
C TRP A 161 -6.79 -6.94 8.60
N ASN A 162 -6.00 -7.21 7.56
CA ASN A 162 -4.58 -6.87 7.57
C ASN A 162 -4.31 -5.37 7.74
N HIS A 163 -4.97 -4.52 6.96
CA HIS A 163 -4.61 -3.10 6.93
C HIS A 163 -4.77 -2.40 8.27
N TRP A 164 -5.95 -2.46 8.88
CA TRP A 164 -6.19 -1.75 10.14
C TRP A 164 -5.57 -2.47 11.34
N TYR A 165 -5.59 -3.81 11.36
CA TYR A 165 -5.18 -4.57 12.55
C TYR A 165 -3.69 -4.43 12.82
N TRP A 166 -2.84 -4.60 11.79
CA TRP A 166 -1.38 -4.51 11.97
C TRP A 166 -0.94 -3.08 12.27
N PHE A 167 -1.55 -2.10 11.59
CA PHE A 167 -1.33 -0.70 11.86
C PHE A 167 -1.69 -0.34 13.32
N ALA A 168 -2.90 -0.67 13.76
CA ALA A 168 -3.37 -0.39 15.11
C ALA A 168 -2.51 -1.08 16.18
N LYS A 169 -2.08 -2.32 15.92
CA LYS A 169 -1.19 -3.07 16.81
C LYS A 169 0.14 -2.36 17.04
N VAL A 170 0.76 -1.82 15.98
CA VAL A 170 2.02 -1.07 16.10
C VAL A 170 1.81 0.29 16.76
N VAL A 171 0.74 1.02 16.39
CA VAL A 171 0.37 2.29 17.04
C VAL A 171 0.21 2.11 18.55
N LYS A 172 -0.50 1.07 18.99
CA LYS A 172 -0.67 0.73 20.40
C LYS A 172 0.65 0.32 21.06
N MET A 173 1.42 -0.54 20.39
CA MET A 173 2.71 -1.03 20.92
C MET A 173 3.71 0.10 21.15
N LEU A 174 3.82 1.04 20.21
CA LEU A 174 4.74 2.17 20.32
C LEU A 174 4.14 3.34 21.11
N ASN A 175 2.84 3.29 21.46
CA ASN A 175 2.11 4.42 22.05
C ASN A 175 2.23 5.69 21.20
N VAL A 176 2.00 5.55 19.89
CA VAL A 176 1.98 6.67 18.93
C VAL A 176 0.76 7.55 19.24
N ARG A 177 0.97 8.85 19.42
CA ARG A 177 -0.08 9.84 19.69
C ARG A 177 -0.11 10.90 18.60
N ILE A 178 -1.24 11.59 18.46
CA ILE A 178 -1.41 12.70 17.51
C ILE A 178 -0.30 13.77 17.68
N VAL A 179 0.14 14.00 18.90
CA VAL A 179 1.24 14.93 19.22
C VAL A 179 2.56 14.54 18.54
N ASP A 180 2.82 13.25 18.31
CA ASP A 180 4.03 12.78 17.63
C ASP A 180 4.02 13.20 16.14
N TYR A 181 2.86 13.20 15.50
CA TYR A 181 2.69 13.72 14.15
C TYR A 181 2.89 15.24 14.10
N TYR A 182 2.33 15.97 15.07
CA TYR A 182 2.53 17.43 15.17
C TYR A 182 4.00 17.81 15.38
N LYS A 183 4.71 17.10 16.26
CA LYS A 183 6.15 17.31 16.49
C LYS A 183 6.97 17.09 15.23
N PHE A 184 6.62 16.09 14.42
CA PHE A 184 7.29 15.84 13.16
C PHE A 184 7.05 16.98 12.16
N ILE A 185 5.79 17.42 11.99
CA ILE A 185 5.46 18.55 11.10
C ILE A 185 6.22 19.81 11.54
N LYS A 186 6.26 20.12 12.83
CA LYS A 186 7.02 21.25 13.37
C LYS A 186 8.53 21.13 13.17
N SER A 187 9.08 19.93 13.03
CA SER A 187 10.52 19.76 12.76
C SER A 187 10.92 20.01 11.30
N ILE A 188 9.95 20.11 10.39
CA ILE A 188 10.16 20.39 8.96
C ILE A 188 10.02 21.89 8.66
N ASN A 189 9.21 22.62 9.45
CA ASN A 189 9.09 24.08 9.42
C ASN A 189 10.20 24.76 10.23
#